data_AF-A0A7I7RV11-F1
#
_entry.id   AF-A0A7I7RV11-F1
#
_cell.length_a   1.000
_cell.length_b   1.000
_cell.length_c   1.000
_cell.angle_alpha   90.00
_cell.angle_beta   90.00
_cell.angle_gamma   90.00
#
_symmetry.space_group_name_H-M   'P 1'
#
loop_
_entity.id
_entity.type
_entity.pdbx_description
1 polymer ?
#
loop_
_entity_poly.entity_id
_entity_poly.type
_entity_poly.pdbx_seq_one_letter_code
_entity_poly.pdbx_strand_id
1 'polypeptide(L)' 'MSDHPLYSPATTALLLAMTALQRAGGVPPTVALDNAIHAWRDHTEARGSDTWEYDEIVAVVSRLTA' A
#
# COMPACT_ATOMS: atom_id res chain seq x y z
N MET A 1 -9.61 -18.36 5.21
CA MET A 1 -10.01 -17.62 4.01
C MET A 1 -9.06 -16.44 3.92
N SER A 2 -8.22 -16.37 2.88
CA SER A 2 -7.32 -15.22 2.70
C SER A 2 -8.17 -14.03 2.30
N ASP A 3 -8.31 -13.05 3.21
CA ASP A 3 -9.00 -11.80 2.95
C ASP A 3 -8.28 -11.08 1.81
N HIS A 4 -8.87 -11.15 0.62
CA HIS A 4 -8.37 -10.42 -0.53
C HIS A 4 -8.55 -8.92 -0.24
N PRO A 5 -7.52 -8.06 -0.43
CA PRO A 5 -7.54 -6.64 -0.05
C PRO A 5 -8.63 -5.81 -0.72
N LEU A 6 -9.31 -6.37 -1.72
CA LEU A 6 -10.34 -5.71 -2.52
C LEU A 6 -11.73 -5.70 -1.84
N TYR A 7 -11.91 -6.34 -0.68
CA TYR A 7 -13.21 -6.34 0.00
C TYR A 7 -13.44 -5.07 0.84
N SER A 8 -12.38 -4.32 1.20
CA SER A 8 -12.50 -3.06 1.94
C SER A 8 -12.29 -1.85 1.01
N PRO A 9 -13.26 -0.91 0.95
CA PRO A 9 -13.10 0.34 0.21
C PRO A 9 -11.91 1.18 0.71
N ALA A 10 -11.63 1.15 2.01
CA ALA A 10 -10.51 1.89 2.61
C ALA A 10 -9.17 1.33 2.15
N THR A 11 -9.01 0.00 2.19
CA THR A 11 -7.81 -0.69 1.70
C THR A 11 -7.61 -0.46 0.20
N THR A 12 -8.69 -0.49 -0.57
CA THR A 12 -8.64 -0.22 -2.02
C THR A 12 -8.18 1.23 -2.30
N ALA A 13 -8.73 2.21 -1.58
CA ALA A 13 -8.32 3.61 -1.72
C ALA A 13 -6.84 3.83 -1.35
N LEU A 14 -6.37 3.17 -0.28
CA LEU A 14 -4.97 3.22 0.14
C LEU A 14 -4.04 2.63 -0.93
N LEU A 15 -4.36 1.44 -1.47
CA LEU A 15 -3.58 0.80 -2.52
C LEU A 15 -3.52 1.66 -3.80
N LEU A 16 -4.63 2.29 -4.19
CA LEU A 16 -4.67 3.22 -5.31
C LEU A 16 -3.82 4.47 -5.06
N ALA A 17 -3.84 5.02 -3.85
CA ALA A 17 -3.01 6.17 -3.48
C ALA A 17 -1.51 5.82 -3.52
N MET A 18 -1.10 4.68 -2.94
CA MET A 18 0.28 4.19 -2.99
C MET A 18 0.75 3.93 -4.43
N THR A 19 -0.13 3.39 -5.27
CA THR A 19 0.14 3.17 -6.70
C THR A 19 0.35 4.51 -7.42
N ALA A 20 -0.52 5.50 -7.16
CA ALA A 20 -0.45 6.82 -7.77
C ALA A 20 0.83 7.57 -7.41
N LEU A 21 1.29 7.48 -6.15
CA LEU A 21 2.55 8.08 -5.70
C LEU A 21 3.75 7.59 -6.50
N GLN A 22 3.89 6.27 -6.66
CA GLN A 22 4.98 5.68 -7.46
C GLN A 22 4.85 5.97 -8.95
N ARG A 23 3.62 6.00 -9.49
CA ARG A 23 3.35 6.41 -10.87
C ARG A 23 3.83 7.83 -11.15
N ALA A 24 3.65 8.76 -10.20
CA ALA A 24 4.13 10.12 -10.33
C ALA A 24 5.67 10.20 -10.42
N GLY A 25 6.38 9.24 -9.81
CA GLY A 25 7.83 9.06 -9.93
C GLY A 25 8.30 8.29 -11.17
N GLY A 26 7.39 7.88 -12.07
CA GLY A 26 7.73 7.21 -13.33
C GLY A 26 7.72 5.68 -13.28
N VAL A 27 7.40 5.05 -12.14
CA VAL A 27 7.31 3.58 -12.02
C VAL A 27 6.16 3.05 -12.89
N PRO A 28 6.34 1.97 -13.67
CA PRO A 28 5.27 1.39 -14.49
C PRO A 28 4.02 1.00 -13.67
N PRO A 29 2.79 1.12 -14.22
CA PRO A 29 1.56 0.93 -13.44
C PRO A 29 1.42 -0.42 -12.74
N THR A 30 1.77 -1.50 -13.42
CA THR A 30 1.69 -2.85 -12.85
C THR A 30 2.68 -3.06 -11.72
N VAL A 31 3.90 -2.53 -11.86
CA VAL A 31 4.95 -2.58 -10.83
C VAL A 31 4.55 -1.73 -9.61
N ALA A 32 4.02 -0.53 -9.85
CA ALA A 32 3.55 0.35 -8.79
C ALA A 32 2.43 -0.29 -7.94
N LEU A 33 1.47 -0.96 -8.60
CA LEU A 33 0.40 -1.67 -7.92
C LEU A 33 0.92 -2.88 -7.13
N ASP A 34 1.85 -3.65 -7.70
CA ASP A 34 2.45 -4.80 -7.03
C ASP A 34 3.23 -4.36 -5.78
N ASN A 35 4.02 -3.29 -5.88
CA ASN A 35 4.71 -2.69 -4.74
C ASN A 35 3.74 -2.19 -3.65
N ALA A 36 2.61 -1.61 -4.04
CA ALA A 36 1.58 -1.19 -3.08
C ALA A 36 0.95 -2.39 -2.35
N ILE A 37 0.66 -3.47 -3.06
CA ILE A 37 0.14 -4.71 -2.47
C ILE A 37 1.17 -5.34 -1.52
N HIS A 38 2.45 -5.39 -1.91
CA HIS A 38 3.52 -5.88 -1.03
C HIS A 38 3.63 -5.02 0.23
N ALA A 39 3.64 -3.69 0.10
CA ALA A 39 3.68 -2.80 1.26
C ALA A 39 2.50 -3.02 2.23
N TRP A 40 1.30 -3.24 1.70
CA TRP A 40 0.12 -3.57 2.50
C TRP A 40 0.20 -4.95 3.16
N ARG A 41 0.68 -5.97 2.43
CA ARG A 41 0.87 -7.33 2.98
C ARG A 41 1.90 -7.33 4.10
N ASP A 42 3.07 -6.72 3.87
CA ASP A 42 4.13 -6.63 4.87
C ASP A 42 3.61 -6.03 6.19
N HIS A 43 2.82 -4.96 6.10
CA HIS A 43 2.17 -4.34 7.25
C HIS A 43 1.19 -5.28 7.95
N THR A 44 0.28 -5.88 7.17
CA THR A 44 -0.78 -6.74 7.70
C THR A 44 -0.20 -7.99 8.34
N GLU A 45 0.85 -8.57 7.78
CA GLU A 45 1.57 -9.72 8.34
C GLU A 45 2.34 -9.34 9.61
N ALA A 46 2.98 -8.16 9.65
CA ALA A 46 3.73 -7.70 10.81
C ALA A 46 2.83 -7.31 12.01
N ARG A 47 1.68 -6.67 11.75
CA ARG A 47 0.78 -6.14 12.78
C ARG A 47 -0.42 -7.03 13.07
N GLY A 48 -0.77 -7.95 12.18
CA GLY A 48 -2.02 -8.71 12.24
C GLY A 48 -3.27 -7.84 12.02
N SER A 49 -3.12 -6.66 11.41
CA SER A 49 -4.20 -5.69 11.17
C SER A 49 -3.96 -4.89 9.89
N ASP A 50 -5.03 -4.51 9.21
CA ASP A 50 -5.04 -3.63 8.05
C ASP A 50 -5.18 -2.13 8.42
N THR A 51 -5.19 -1.81 9.71
CA THR A 51 -5.20 -0.45 10.24
C THR A 51 -3.79 0.12 10.30
N TRP A 52 -3.62 1.36 9.88
CA TRP A 52 -2.33 2.05 9.84
C TRP A 52 -2.32 3.23 10.81
N GLU A 53 -1.26 3.35 11.58
CA GLU A 53 -0.93 4.52 12.36
C GLU A 53 -0.31 5.62 11.47
N TYR A 54 -0.35 6.87 11.92
CA TYR A 54 0.08 8.01 11.11
C TYR A 54 1.56 7.94 10.72
N ASP A 55 2.42 7.57 11.66
CA ASP A 55 3.86 7.40 11.47
C ASP A 55 4.18 6.27 10.47
N GLU A 56 3.40 5.19 10.47
CA GLU A 56 3.49 4.11 9.48
C GLU A 56 3.13 4.59 8.08
N ILE A 57 2.09 5.42 7.96
CA ILE A 57 1.71 6.07 6.68
C ILE A 57 2.85 6.99 6.19
N VAL A 58 3.44 7.78 7.08
CA VAL A 58 4.58 8.63 6.72
C VAL A 58 5.76 7.78 6.23
N ALA A 59 6.09 6.72 6.97
CA ALA A 59 7.20 5.83 6.63
C ALA A 59 7.01 5.14 5.27
N VAL A 60 5.79 4.64 4.97
CA VAL A 60 5.53 4.01 3.67
C VAL A 60 5.53 5.03 2.54
N VAL A 61 4.99 6.24 2.74
CA VAL A 61 5.04 7.29 1.72
C VAL A 61 6.48 7.66 1.40
N SER A 62 7.33 7.88 2.41
CA SER A 62 8.76 8.15 2.22
C SER A 62 9.46 7.01 1.48
N ARG A 63 9.17 5.74 1.81
CA ARG A 63 9.75 4.58 1.12
C ARG A 63 9.32 4.47 -0.34
N LEU A 64 8.06 4.78 -0.65
CA LEU A 64 7.50 4.66 -2.01
C LEU A 64 7.86 5.84 -2.92
N THR A 65 8.39 6.92 -2.38
CA THR A 65 8.72 8.16 -3.12
C THR A 65 10.20 8.52 -3.09
N ALA A 66 11.03 7.73 -2.40
CA ALA A 66 12.49 7.81 -2.44
C ALA A 66 13.05 7.28 -3.77
#